data_AF-A0A852TNL5-F1
#
_entry.id   AF-A0A852TNL5-F1
#
_cell.length_a   1.000
_cell.length_b   1.000
_cell.length_c   1.000
_cell.angle_alpha   90.00
_cell.angle_beta   90.00
_cell.angle_gamma   90.00
#
_symmetry.space_group_name_H-M   'P 1'
#
loop_
_entity.id
_entity.type
_entity.pdbx_description
1 polymer ?
#
loop_
_entity_poly.entity_id
_entity_poly.type
_entity_poly.pdbx_seq_one_letter_code
_entity_poly.pdbx_strand_id
1 'polypeptide(L)'
;MSASTPLLISPNSVLANALLRSVDILRPRIQATRPKRIEFVVGTQINGAPHLGTNLVQTTAFLLAQVARREFSVETSVRFGALDNAPHDVVLDPETHHAYQQTYFHALGKAGIGDLIGTYYRAFFDSLSEAASTDYTLETYTDQQAAPGFRAEFLRTLERLEEIRWWMAPSHGVVHTRLPCPECGWAEKRAERTKLVGLGEEGARFTARCFDHGAYEVDVDPETDAYLDLATLYRNLVKERLLGRDTETMHVMLKGGDWAFGCQLVDGALGVIGTPGHQMPLRIFTPQVLAHTGAKLSKSLLRERGKGALPADVEPWMLDTTTWPGGTDHYVDVLLWLVGELLTDPKHFFRSFTVKELGRLMTNRPADLEQRPRAHEMGIYKRYFDLIKAGTKTTEIRVNDSSRQRLKVGDLLRFRCRDEEVLTRITRIARYTDFEEMFDHEPLSSVNPTATREDQLRNIREIYPPEREALGVVAIGIELATPALPVESVS
;
A
#
# COMPACT_ATOMS: atom_id res chain seq x y z
N MET A 1 54.05 2.68 -10.65
CA MET A 1 53.03 1.63 -10.75
C MET A 1 51.68 2.31 -10.76
N SER A 2 51.00 2.36 -11.91
CA SER A 2 49.64 2.92 -11.99
C SER A 2 48.69 1.91 -11.37
N ALA A 3 48.08 2.24 -10.23
CA ALA A 3 47.01 1.44 -9.66
C ALA A 3 45.88 1.38 -10.69
N SER A 4 45.54 0.21 -11.21
CA SER A 4 44.36 0.06 -12.06
C SER A 4 43.14 0.33 -11.19
N THR A 5 42.36 1.35 -11.53
CA THR A 5 41.08 1.59 -10.88
C THR A 5 40.24 0.31 -11.00
N PRO A 6 39.76 -0.27 -9.90
CA PRO A 6 38.95 -1.48 -9.97
C PRO A 6 37.73 -1.23 -10.86
N LEU A 7 37.49 -2.14 -11.80
CA LEU A 7 36.33 -2.08 -12.68
C LEU A 7 35.06 -2.39 -11.88
N LEU A 8 34.02 -1.60 -12.07
CA LEU A 8 32.69 -1.88 -11.52
C LEU A 8 32.06 -3.05 -12.29
N ILE A 9 32.03 -4.24 -11.68
CA ILE A 9 31.46 -5.46 -12.25
C ILE A 9 30.26 -5.88 -11.39
N SER A 10 29.07 -5.99 -11.99
CA SER A 10 27.84 -6.43 -11.31
C SER A 10 27.37 -7.78 -11.85
N PRO A 11 27.02 -8.76 -11.00
CA PRO A 11 26.38 -10.01 -11.45
C PRO A 11 24.90 -9.78 -11.83
N ASN A 12 24.38 -10.61 -12.73
CA ASN A 12 23.05 -10.46 -13.35
C ASN A 12 21.86 -10.99 -12.50
N SER A 13 22.07 -11.61 -11.33
CA SER A 13 20.99 -12.22 -10.54
C SER A 13 21.19 -12.08 -9.02
N VAL A 14 20.69 -11.00 -8.44
CA VAL A 14 21.00 -10.69 -7.03
C VAL A 14 19.79 -10.83 -6.11
N LEU A 15 18.65 -10.20 -6.42
CA LEU A 15 17.64 -9.96 -5.38
C LEU A 15 16.89 -11.22 -4.93
N ALA A 16 16.43 -12.05 -5.87
CA ALA A 16 15.65 -13.24 -5.52
C ALA A 16 16.47 -14.34 -4.83
N ASN A 17 17.80 -14.31 -4.96
CA ASN A 17 18.70 -15.23 -4.25
C ASN A 17 19.20 -14.65 -2.91
N ALA A 18 19.02 -13.34 -2.69
CA ALA A 18 19.41 -12.67 -1.45
C ALA A 18 18.32 -12.67 -0.37
N LEU A 19 17.08 -13.00 -0.75
CA LEU A 19 15.91 -12.99 0.13
C LEU A 19 15.38 -14.42 0.31
N LEU A 20 15.07 -14.80 1.55
CA LEU A 20 14.33 -16.04 1.83
C LEU A 20 12.83 -15.84 1.61
N ARG A 21 12.29 -14.66 1.98
CA ARG A 21 10.92 -14.25 1.74
C ARG A 21 10.88 -12.83 1.20
N SER A 22 9.86 -12.52 0.40
CA SER A 22 9.72 -11.19 -0.23
C SER A 22 9.69 -10.04 0.79
N VAL A 23 9.11 -10.27 1.97
CA VAL A 23 9.02 -9.28 3.06
C VAL A 23 10.37 -8.94 3.71
N ASP A 24 11.37 -9.81 3.58
CA ASP A 24 12.68 -9.60 4.21
C ASP A 24 13.42 -8.38 3.64
N ILE A 25 12.99 -7.86 2.49
CA ILE A 25 13.46 -6.59 1.91
C ILE A 25 13.31 -5.40 2.88
N LEU A 26 12.36 -5.46 3.80
CA LEU A 26 12.12 -4.43 4.82
C LEU A 26 13.11 -4.49 5.98
N ARG A 27 13.72 -5.67 6.22
CA ARG A 27 14.48 -5.97 7.44
C ARG A 27 15.64 -5.00 7.71
N PRO A 28 16.48 -4.62 6.73
CA PRO A 28 17.59 -3.70 7.00
C PRO A 28 17.12 -2.35 7.52
N ARG A 29 16.05 -1.79 6.95
CA ARG A 29 15.53 -0.50 7.39
C ARG A 29 14.87 -0.59 8.76
N ILE A 30 14.08 -1.64 9.01
CA ILE A 30 13.45 -1.89 10.32
C ILE A 30 14.52 -2.01 11.41
N GLN A 31 15.61 -2.74 11.17
CA GLN A 31 16.69 -2.88 12.15
C GLN A 31 17.44 -1.56 12.41
N ALA A 32 17.64 -0.76 11.35
CA ALA A 32 18.34 0.51 11.44
C ALA A 32 17.53 1.60 12.14
N THR A 33 16.22 1.70 11.87
CA THR A 33 15.37 2.79 12.37
C THR A 33 14.50 2.42 13.55
N ARG A 34 14.25 1.12 13.80
CA ARG A 34 13.38 0.60 14.86
C ARG A 34 12.05 1.37 14.95
N PRO A 35 11.29 1.45 13.83
CA PRO A 35 10.12 2.30 13.77
C PRO A 35 9.04 1.81 14.75
N LYS A 36 8.27 2.74 15.31
CA LYS A 36 7.09 2.40 16.12
C LYS A 36 5.98 1.82 15.25
N ARG A 37 5.89 2.28 14.00
CA ARG A 37 4.88 1.84 13.03
C ARG A 37 5.40 1.81 11.59
N ILE A 38 4.76 1.01 10.74
CA ILE A 38 5.04 0.93 9.31
C ILE A 38 3.77 1.27 8.52
N GLU A 39 3.81 2.36 7.75
CA GLU A 39 2.68 2.74 6.89
C GLU A 39 3.00 2.37 5.43
N PHE A 40 2.15 1.52 4.84
CA PHE A 40 2.26 1.11 3.45
C PHE A 40 1.46 2.07 2.57
N VAL A 41 2.14 2.80 1.69
CA VAL A 41 1.55 3.89 0.91
C VAL A 41 1.30 3.46 -0.53
N VAL A 42 0.04 3.52 -0.97
CA VAL A 42 -0.38 3.27 -2.35
C VAL A 42 -1.05 4.52 -2.92
N GLY A 43 -0.76 4.85 -4.18
CA GLY A 43 -1.35 6.02 -4.85
C GLY A 43 -1.90 5.65 -6.22
N THR A 44 -3.06 6.19 -6.58
CA THR A 44 -3.70 5.89 -7.87
C THR A 44 -4.39 7.14 -8.42
N GLN A 45 -4.28 7.36 -9.73
CA GLN A 45 -5.10 8.34 -10.43
C GLN A 45 -6.54 7.85 -10.50
N ILE A 46 -7.46 8.60 -9.92
CA ILE A 46 -8.86 8.21 -9.81
C ILE A 46 -9.67 8.63 -11.04
N ASN A 47 -9.28 8.12 -12.21
CA ASN A 47 -9.87 8.48 -13.51
C ASN A 47 -10.92 7.45 -14.01
N GLY A 48 -11.59 6.78 -13.07
CA GLY A 48 -12.58 5.73 -13.31
C GLY A 48 -12.22 4.42 -12.63
N ALA A 49 -12.85 3.33 -13.07
CA ALA A 49 -12.63 2.00 -12.53
C ALA A 49 -11.15 1.58 -12.59
N PRO A 50 -10.60 0.89 -11.58
CA PRO A 50 -9.25 0.36 -11.66
C PRO A 50 -9.18 -0.83 -12.63
N HIS A 51 -7.98 -1.11 -13.12
CA HIS A 51 -7.65 -2.35 -13.83
C HIS A 51 -6.95 -3.33 -12.87
N LEU A 52 -6.83 -4.61 -13.24
CA LEU A 52 -6.24 -5.66 -12.41
C LEU A 52 -4.86 -5.27 -11.84
N GLY A 53 -3.97 -4.71 -12.66
CA GLY A 53 -2.65 -4.26 -12.19
C GLY A 53 -2.69 -3.23 -11.05
N THR A 54 -3.69 -2.34 -11.01
CA THR A 54 -3.86 -1.37 -9.92
C THR A 54 -4.29 -2.07 -8.64
N ASN A 55 -5.29 -2.95 -8.72
CA ASN A 55 -5.79 -3.68 -7.56
C ASN A 55 -4.75 -4.68 -7.04
N LEU A 56 -3.86 -5.20 -7.90
CA LEU A 56 -2.73 -6.03 -7.48
C LEU A 56 -1.75 -5.24 -6.60
N VAL A 57 -1.43 -3.99 -6.95
CA VAL A 57 -0.58 -3.10 -6.12
C VAL A 57 -1.26 -2.83 -4.78
N GLN A 58 -2.55 -2.49 -4.81
CA GLN A 58 -3.34 -2.17 -3.61
C GLN A 58 -3.44 -3.38 -2.67
N THR A 59 -3.80 -4.56 -3.19
CA THR A 59 -3.87 -5.82 -2.44
C THR A 59 -2.51 -6.18 -1.83
N THR A 60 -1.42 -5.98 -2.60
CA THR A 60 -0.06 -6.21 -2.12
C THR A 60 0.29 -5.36 -0.91
N ALA A 61 -0.17 -4.10 -0.85
CA ALA A 61 0.06 -3.24 0.31
C ALA A 61 -0.60 -3.80 1.58
N PHE A 62 -1.87 -4.22 1.51
CA PHE A 62 -2.58 -4.83 2.64
C PHE A 62 -1.93 -6.14 3.08
N LEU A 63 -1.59 -7.02 2.13
CA LEU A 63 -1.02 -8.32 2.47
C LEU A 63 0.40 -8.18 3.03
N LEU A 64 1.25 -7.32 2.45
CA LEU A 64 2.56 -7.01 3.01
C LEU A 64 2.47 -6.34 4.38
N ALA A 65 1.50 -5.47 4.62
CA ALA A 65 1.26 -4.88 5.93
C ALA A 65 0.89 -5.95 6.97
N GLN A 66 0.03 -6.90 6.61
CA GLN A 66 -0.31 -8.04 7.47
C GLN A 66 0.92 -8.93 7.74
N VAL A 67 1.68 -9.29 6.70
CA VAL A 67 2.87 -10.14 6.82
C VAL A 67 3.96 -9.45 7.63
N ALA A 68 4.24 -8.17 7.37
CA ALA A 68 5.23 -7.38 8.10
C ALA A 68 4.86 -7.22 9.59
N ARG A 69 3.56 -7.02 9.90
CA ARG A 69 3.08 -6.97 11.28
C ARG A 69 3.38 -8.26 12.03
N ARG A 70 3.09 -9.40 11.41
CA ARG A 70 3.34 -10.72 12.01
C ARG A 70 4.84 -10.98 12.16
N GLU A 71 5.62 -10.70 11.12
CA GLU A 71 7.05 -11.01 11.07
C GLU A 71 7.89 -10.13 11.98
N PHE A 72 7.64 -8.82 11.97
CA PHE A 72 8.47 -7.86 12.69
C PHE A 72 7.84 -7.37 14.00
N SER A 73 6.57 -7.71 14.25
CA SER A 73 5.82 -7.30 15.45
C SER A 73 5.77 -5.79 15.63
N VAL A 74 5.74 -5.06 14.52
CA VAL A 74 5.55 -3.60 14.46
C VAL A 74 4.11 -3.32 14.04
N GLU A 75 3.50 -2.25 14.54
CA GLU A 75 2.18 -1.82 14.09
C GLU A 75 2.22 -1.45 12.61
N THR A 76 1.20 -1.86 11.83
CA THR A 76 1.13 -1.57 10.40
C THR A 76 -0.23 -1.04 9.99
N SER A 77 -0.21 -0.16 8.99
CA SER A 77 -1.41 0.43 8.37
C SER A 77 -1.17 0.64 6.87
N VAL A 78 -2.25 0.95 6.14
CA VAL A 78 -2.19 1.35 4.73
C VAL A 78 -2.65 2.80 4.58
N ARG A 79 -1.97 3.58 3.72
CA ARG A 79 -2.45 4.89 3.28
C ARG A 79 -2.72 4.87 1.78
N PHE A 80 -3.94 5.20 1.39
CA PHE A 80 -4.35 5.36 0.01
C PHE A 80 -4.40 6.84 -0.38
N GLY A 81 -3.52 7.22 -1.32
CA GLY A 81 -3.53 8.53 -1.98
C GLY A 81 -4.40 8.50 -3.25
N ALA A 82 -5.58 9.09 -3.20
CA ALA A 82 -6.47 9.28 -4.33
C ALA A 82 -6.05 10.52 -5.14
N LEU A 83 -5.39 10.33 -6.29
CA LEU A 83 -4.85 11.42 -7.09
C LEU A 83 -5.93 12.01 -8.00
N ASP A 84 -6.71 12.94 -7.45
CA ASP A 84 -7.74 13.74 -8.11
C ASP A 84 -7.19 14.91 -8.95
N ASN A 85 -5.86 15.15 -8.91
CA ASN A 85 -5.16 15.97 -9.88
C ASN A 85 -4.85 15.28 -11.21
N ALA A 86 -5.41 14.08 -11.44
CA ALA A 86 -5.35 13.47 -12.75
C ALA A 86 -5.99 14.40 -13.81
N PRO A 87 -5.44 14.47 -15.04
CA PRO A 87 -6.06 15.24 -16.12
C PRO A 87 -7.44 14.68 -16.47
N HIS A 88 -8.46 15.53 -16.51
CA HIS A 88 -9.82 15.21 -16.94
C HIS A 88 -10.03 15.66 -18.39
N ASP A 89 -10.16 16.97 -18.61
CA ASP A 89 -10.25 17.58 -19.93
C ASP A 89 -8.89 18.11 -20.38
N VAL A 90 -8.62 18.02 -21.67
CA VAL A 90 -7.42 18.57 -22.31
C VAL A 90 -7.83 19.25 -23.61
N VAL A 91 -7.48 20.53 -23.74
CA VAL A 91 -7.73 21.33 -24.95
C VAL A 91 -6.41 21.85 -25.51
N LEU A 92 -6.37 22.05 -26.82
CA LEU A 92 -5.28 22.74 -27.49
C LEU A 92 -5.78 24.13 -27.89
N ASP A 93 -5.02 25.15 -27.53
CA ASP A 93 -5.26 26.49 -28.04
C ASP A 93 -5.04 26.51 -29.57
N PRO A 94 -6.05 26.91 -30.36
CA PRO A 94 -5.96 26.86 -31.83
C PRO A 94 -4.90 27.79 -32.41
N GLU A 95 -4.53 28.87 -31.71
CA GLU A 95 -3.54 29.83 -32.19
C GLU A 95 -2.14 29.42 -31.76
N THR A 96 -1.98 29.17 -30.45
CA THR A 96 -0.65 28.94 -29.87
C THR A 96 -0.23 27.48 -29.82
N HIS A 97 -1.18 26.55 -30.02
CA HIS A 97 -1.01 25.10 -29.88
C HIS A 97 -0.56 24.65 -28.48
N HIS A 98 -0.60 25.53 -27.48
CA HIS A 98 -0.37 25.14 -26.09
C HIS A 98 -1.52 24.28 -25.59
N ALA A 99 -1.17 23.20 -24.89
CA ALA A 99 -2.15 22.33 -24.25
C ALA A 99 -2.53 22.85 -22.87
N TYR A 100 -3.83 22.91 -22.59
CA TYR A 100 -4.39 23.21 -21.27
C TYR A 100 -5.15 22.00 -20.74
N GLN A 101 -5.22 21.88 -19.42
CA GLN A 101 -5.97 20.82 -18.76
C GLN A 101 -6.79 21.32 -17.57
N GLN A 102 -7.91 20.66 -17.31
CA GLN A 102 -8.58 20.66 -16.01
C GLN A 102 -8.30 19.33 -15.31
N THR A 103 -8.23 19.35 -13.98
CA THR A 103 -8.12 18.11 -13.20
C THR A 103 -9.49 17.53 -12.89
N TYR A 104 -9.55 16.26 -12.49
CA TYR A 104 -10.79 15.66 -11.98
C TYR A 104 -11.38 16.46 -10.81
N PHE A 105 -10.56 16.99 -9.92
CA PHE A 105 -11.02 17.87 -8.84
C PHE A 105 -11.74 19.12 -9.36
N HIS A 106 -11.17 19.82 -10.35
CA HIS A 106 -11.80 21.03 -10.90
C HIS A 106 -13.05 20.70 -11.73
N ALA A 107 -13.07 19.56 -12.42
CA ALA A 107 -14.21 19.14 -13.23
C ALA A 107 -15.41 18.64 -12.40
N LEU A 108 -15.15 17.92 -11.30
CA LEU A 108 -16.19 17.22 -10.53
C LEU A 108 -16.47 17.84 -9.16
N GLY A 109 -15.54 18.67 -8.64
CA GLY A 109 -15.58 19.18 -7.29
C GLY A 109 -15.42 18.10 -6.21
N LYS A 110 -15.36 18.51 -4.94
CA LYS A 110 -15.15 17.61 -3.80
C LYS A 110 -16.22 16.51 -3.70
N ALA A 111 -17.48 16.83 -3.98
CA ALA A 111 -18.59 15.88 -3.94
C ALA A 111 -18.43 14.78 -5.00
N GLY A 112 -18.19 15.15 -6.27
CA GLY A 112 -18.01 14.17 -7.34
C GLY A 112 -16.76 13.32 -7.19
N ILE A 113 -15.69 13.85 -6.59
CA ILE A 113 -14.53 13.04 -6.18
C ILE A 113 -14.92 12.01 -5.10
N GLY A 114 -15.73 12.42 -4.12
CA GLY A 114 -16.29 11.53 -3.11
C GLY A 114 -17.11 10.39 -3.72
N ASP A 115 -17.98 10.69 -4.68
CA ASP A 115 -18.80 9.71 -5.39
C ASP A 115 -17.95 8.72 -6.19
N LEU A 116 -16.90 9.21 -6.87
CA LEU A 116 -15.99 8.37 -7.65
C LEU A 116 -15.19 7.41 -6.76
N ILE A 117 -14.72 7.90 -5.61
CA ILE A 117 -14.06 7.08 -4.58
C ILE A 117 -15.03 6.04 -4.01
N GLY A 118 -16.26 6.45 -3.68
CA GLY A 118 -17.32 5.58 -3.17
C GLY A 118 -17.65 4.45 -4.14
N THR A 119 -17.79 4.79 -5.41
CA THR A 119 -18.19 3.85 -6.47
C THR A 119 -17.11 2.80 -6.74
N TYR A 120 -15.84 3.20 -6.81
CA TYR A 120 -14.79 2.31 -7.33
C TYR A 120 -13.81 1.76 -6.30
N TYR A 121 -13.69 2.38 -5.13
CA TYR A 121 -12.59 2.06 -4.20
C TYR A 121 -13.07 1.67 -2.80
N ARG A 122 -14.10 2.31 -2.23
CA ARG A 122 -14.50 2.10 -0.82
C ARG A 122 -14.76 0.63 -0.49
N ALA A 123 -15.72 0.00 -1.18
CA ALA A 123 -16.08 -1.40 -0.90
C ALA A 123 -14.88 -2.36 -1.05
N PHE A 124 -14.02 -2.13 -2.04
CA PHE A 124 -12.82 -2.91 -2.27
C PHE A 124 -11.80 -2.77 -1.13
N PHE A 125 -11.52 -1.54 -0.68
CA PHE A 125 -10.60 -1.28 0.42
C PHE A 125 -11.15 -1.73 1.78
N ASP A 126 -12.45 -1.58 2.03
CA ASP A 126 -13.10 -2.05 3.26
C ASP A 126 -13.00 -3.58 3.36
N SER A 127 -13.26 -4.29 2.25
CA SER A 127 -13.13 -5.74 2.18
C SER A 127 -11.67 -6.20 2.33
N LEU A 128 -10.69 -5.50 1.73
CA LEU A 128 -9.26 -5.76 1.95
C LEU A 128 -8.85 -5.52 3.41
N SER A 129 -9.33 -4.45 4.02
CA SER A 129 -9.04 -4.06 5.41
C SER A 129 -9.52 -5.12 6.38
N GLU A 130 -10.73 -5.64 6.18
CA GLU A 130 -11.29 -6.73 6.97
C GLU A 130 -10.46 -8.00 6.80
N ALA A 131 -10.28 -8.46 5.55
CA ALA A 131 -9.61 -9.72 5.23
C ALA A 131 -8.14 -9.76 5.65
N ALA A 132 -7.41 -8.66 5.51
CA ALA A 132 -6.01 -8.54 5.95
C ALA A 132 -5.88 -8.09 7.41
N SER A 133 -7.00 -7.77 8.08
CA SER A 133 -7.07 -7.16 9.42
C SER A 133 -6.09 -5.99 9.57
N THR A 134 -6.10 -5.08 8.60
CA THR A 134 -5.16 -3.96 8.50
C THR A 134 -5.93 -2.70 8.17
N ASP A 135 -5.88 -1.71 9.06
CA ASP A 135 -6.60 -0.45 8.86
C ASP A 135 -6.00 0.33 7.70
N TYR A 136 -6.84 1.12 7.05
CA TYR A 136 -6.40 2.06 6.03
C TYR A 136 -6.94 3.47 6.25
N THR A 137 -6.19 4.44 5.75
CA THR A 137 -6.63 5.82 5.60
C THR A 137 -6.71 6.18 4.12
N LEU A 138 -7.60 7.10 3.78
CA LEU A 138 -7.77 7.62 2.43
C LEU A 138 -7.58 9.13 2.46
N GLU A 139 -6.78 9.64 1.53
CA GLU A 139 -6.49 11.06 1.40
C GLU A 139 -6.44 11.45 -0.08
N THR A 140 -7.11 12.52 -0.48
CA THR A 140 -7.03 13.01 -1.86
C THR A 140 -5.72 13.78 -2.09
N TYR A 141 -5.34 14.00 -3.35
CA TYR A 141 -4.23 14.90 -3.63
C TYR A 141 -4.59 16.35 -3.27
N THR A 142 -5.85 16.76 -3.49
CA THR A 142 -6.36 18.06 -3.04
C THR A 142 -6.12 18.29 -1.55
N ASP A 143 -6.44 17.31 -0.70
CA ASP A 143 -6.21 17.40 0.75
C ASP A 143 -4.69 17.45 1.06
N GLN A 144 -3.89 16.60 0.41
CA GLN A 144 -2.43 16.55 0.60
C GLN A 144 -1.75 17.88 0.26
N GLN A 145 -2.07 18.47 -0.90
CA GLN A 145 -1.41 19.69 -1.35
C GLN A 145 -1.84 20.93 -0.55
N ALA A 146 -3.02 20.89 0.07
CA ALA A 146 -3.52 21.95 0.94
C ALA A 146 -2.84 21.92 2.32
N ALA A 147 -2.22 20.80 2.72
CA ALA A 147 -1.58 20.70 4.03
C ALA A 147 -0.37 21.66 4.15
N PRO A 148 -0.27 22.46 5.24
CA PRO A 148 0.85 23.39 5.42
C PRO A 148 2.23 22.73 5.33
N GLY A 149 2.37 21.50 5.83
CA GLY A 149 3.61 20.72 5.74
C GLY A 149 4.03 20.39 4.31
N PHE A 150 3.07 20.06 3.42
CA PHE A 150 3.34 19.81 2.01
C PHE A 150 3.81 21.09 1.32
N ARG A 151 3.12 22.20 1.57
CA ARG A 151 3.43 23.50 0.98
C ARG A 151 4.77 24.04 1.45
N ALA A 152 5.07 23.94 2.74
CA ALA A 152 6.36 24.30 3.28
C ALA A 152 7.49 23.46 2.66
N GLU A 153 7.28 22.17 2.43
CA GLU A 153 8.28 21.34 1.74
C GLU A 153 8.41 21.70 0.26
N PHE A 154 7.30 22.00 -0.44
CA PHE A 154 7.34 22.52 -1.80
C PHE A 154 8.16 23.82 -1.88
N LEU A 155 7.91 24.80 -1.02
CA LEU A 155 8.67 26.06 -0.97
C LEU A 155 10.17 25.82 -0.76
N ARG A 156 10.55 24.94 0.17
CA ARG A 156 11.95 24.52 0.37
C ARG A 156 12.59 23.91 -0.88
N THR A 157 11.82 23.24 -1.73
CA THR A 157 12.35 22.73 -3.00
C THR A 157 12.56 23.82 -4.05
N LEU A 158 11.85 24.95 -3.98
CA LEU A 158 12.04 26.07 -4.90
C LEU A 158 13.39 26.76 -4.70
N GLU A 159 13.90 26.83 -3.47
CA GLU A 159 15.26 27.32 -3.16
C GLU A 159 16.36 26.51 -3.86
N ARG A 160 16.06 25.25 -4.19
CA ARG A 160 16.97 24.29 -4.83
C ARG A 160 16.50 23.92 -6.24
N LEU A 161 15.61 24.73 -6.84
CA LEU A 161 14.93 24.38 -8.08
C LEU A 161 15.90 24.09 -9.22
N GLU A 162 16.98 24.88 -9.34
CA GLU A 162 18.00 24.65 -10.37
C GLU A 162 18.60 23.25 -10.25
N GLU A 163 19.00 22.85 -9.05
CA GLU A 163 19.67 21.58 -8.82
C GLU A 163 18.78 20.36 -9.11
N ILE A 164 17.47 20.49 -8.91
CA ILE A 164 16.50 19.41 -9.15
C ILE A 164 15.90 19.43 -10.56
N ARG A 165 16.03 20.51 -11.34
CA ARG A 165 15.20 20.70 -12.53
C ARG A 165 15.36 19.61 -13.58
N TRP A 166 16.59 19.13 -13.78
CA TRP A 166 16.89 18.07 -14.75
C TRP A 166 16.50 16.68 -14.25
N TRP A 167 16.36 16.50 -12.94
CA TRP A 167 15.78 15.30 -12.36
C TRP A 167 14.26 15.29 -12.52
N MET A 168 13.61 16.44 -12.29
CA MET A 168 12.14 16.56 -12.34
C MET A 168 11.58 16.71 -13.76
N ALA A 169 12.39 17.22 -14.69
CA ALA A 169 12.02 17.45 -16.09
C ALA A 169 13.21 17.13 -17.02
N PRO A 170 13.61 15.85 -17.17
CA PRO A 170 14.85 15.47 -17.85
C PRO A 170 14.94 15.88 -19.32
N SER A 171 13.81 16.07 -20.00
CA SER A 171 13.80 16.43 -21.42
C SER A 171 14.08 17.90 -21.71
N HIS A 172 13.77 18.81 -20.78
CA HIS A 172 13.80 20.25 -21.05
C HIS A 172 14.18 21.13 -19.84
N GLY A 173 14.26 20.57 -18.63
CA GLY A 173 14.61 21.30 -17.41
C GLY A 173 13.53 22.28 -16.92
N VAL A 174 12.34 22.27 -17.52
CA VAL A 174 11.20 23.10 -17.06
C VAL A 174 10.36 22.27 -16.10
N VAL A 175 10.46 22.54 -14.81
CA VAL A 175 9.70 21.81 -13.79
C VAL A 175 8.24 22.25 -13.82
N HIS A 176 7.35 21.34 -14.21
CA HIS A 176 5.94 21.68 -14.35
C HIS A 176 5.28 21.88 -12.99
N THR A 177 5.08 23.15 -12.64
CA THR A 177 4.25 23.62 -11.52
C THR A 177 3.01 24.26 -12.12
N ARG A 178 1.87 23.59 -12.03
CA ARG A 178 0.60 24.09 -12.56
C ARG A 178 -0.17 24.75 -11.43
N LEU A 179 -0.65 25.95 -11.69
CA LEU A 179 -1.44 26.75 -10.75
C LEU A 179 -2.76 27.04 -11.45
N PRO A 180 -3.79 26.18 -11.33
CA PRO A 180 -5.06 26.34 -12.03
C PRO A 180 -5.65 27.74 -11.86
N CYS A 181 -6.23 28.26 -12.94
CA CYS A 181 -6.89 29.56 -12.93
C CYS A 181 -7.99 29.59 -11.83
N PRO A 182 -8.00 30.58 -10.92
CA PRO A 182 -9.00 30.65 -9.85
C PRO A 182 -10.45 30.75 -10.36
N GLU A 183 -10.66 31.24 -11.58
CA GLU A 183 -11.99 31.45 -12.15
C GLU A 183 -12.57 30.17 -12.78
N CYS A 184 -11.73 29.37 -13.45
CA CYS A 184 -12.23 28.25 -14.25
C CYS A 184 -11.43 26.94 -14.11
N GLY A 185 -10.35 26.91 -13.32
CA GLY A 185 -9.55 25.70 -13.07
C GLY A 185 -8.70 25.21 -14.26
N TRP A 186 -8.62 25.94 -15.37
CA TRP A 186 -7.71 25.61 -16.46
C TRP A 186 -6.26 25.92 -16.08
N ALA A 187 -5.34 25.00 -16.38
CA ALA A 187 -3.91 25.21 -16.26
C ALA A 187 -3.18 24.75 -17.52
N GLU A 188 -2.11 25.44 -17.90
CA GLU A 188 -1.24 24.99 -18.99
C GLU A 188 -0.61 23.64 -18.63
N LYS A 189 -0.83 22.61 -19.45
CA LYS A 189 -0.47 21.21 -19.17
C LYS A 189 1.02 21.01 -18.90
N ARG A 190 1.87 21.77 -19.61
CA ARG A 190 3.33 21.74 -19.46
C ARG A 190 3.89 22.94 -18.68
N ALA A 191 3.05 23.86 -18.23
CA ALA A 191 3.46 25.02 -17.43
C ALA A 191 4.69 25.77 -18.00
N GLU A 192 4.84 25.81 -19.33
CA GLU A 192 5.95 26.44 -20.05
C GLU A 192 6.00 27.95 -19.82
N ARG A 193 4.83 28.56 -19.57
CA ARG A 193 4.65 29.99 -19.31
C ARG A 193 4.30 30.28 -17.84
N THR A 194 4.38 29.29 -16.96
CA THR A 194 4.29 29.51 -15.52
C THR A 194 5.68 29.88 -14.98
N LYS A 195 5.82 31.04 -14.34
CA LYS A 195 7.11 31.56 -13.88
C LYS A 195 7.07 31.92 -12.41
N LEU A 196 8.05 31.43 -11.65
CA LEU A 196 8.36 31.92 -10.31
C LEU A 196 8.94 33.35 -10.46
N VAL A 197 8.21 34.35 -9.96
CA VAL A 197 8.61 35.77 -10.05
C VAL A 197 9.11 36.33 -8.73
N GLY A 198 8.79 35.67 -7.61
CA GLY A 198 9.33 36.00 -6.30
C GLY A 198 9.34 34.79 -5.39
N LEU A 199 10.40 34.64 -4.60
CA LEU A 199 10.52 33.65 -3.54
C LEU A 199 11.01 34.39 -2.28
N GLY A 200 10.18 34.41 -1.25
CA GLY A 200 10.48 35.00 0.05
C GLY A 200 10.51 33.94 1.15
N GLU A 201 10.72 34.37 2.39
CA GLU A 201 10.75 33.47 3.55
C GLU A 201 9.39 32.80 3.81
N GLU A 202 8.28 33.51 3.55
CA GLU A 202 6.93 33.03 3.87
C GLU A 202 6.19 32.41 2.67
N GLY A 203 6.66 32.60 1.43
CA GLY A 203 5.93 32.11 0.27
C GLY A 203 6.58 32.42 -1.08
N ALA A 204 5.88 32.03 -2.14
CA ALA A 204 6.30 32.18 -3.53
C ALA A 204 5.21 32.81 -4.39
N ARG A 205 5.58 33.76 -5.23
CA ARG A 205 4.71 34.39 -6.22
C ARG A 205 4.99 33.83 -7.60
N PHE A 206 3.93 33.47 -8.31
CA PHE A 206 3.98 32.98 -9.67
C PHE A 206 3.14 33.83 -10.62
N THR A 207 3.57 33.89 -11.88
CA THR A 207 2.72 34.29 -13.00
C THR A 207 2.35 33.06 -13.81
N ALA A 208 1.11 32.96 -14.26
CA ALA A 208 0.59 31.86 -15.07
C ALA A 208 -0.35 32.37 -16.17
N ARG A 209 -0.79 31.48 -17.06
CA ARG A 209 -1.72 31.79 -18.14
C ARG A 209 -2.86 30.79 -18.22
N CYS A 210 -4.06 31.32 -18.33
CA CYS A 210 -5.30 30.59 -18.50
C CYS A 210 -5.65 30.57 -19.99
N PHE A 211 -6.32 29.51 -20.41
CA PHE A 211 -6.88 29.40 -21.74
C PHE A 211 -7.89 30.53 -22.02
N ASP A 212 -8.86 30.72 -21.14
CA ASP A 212 -9.94 31.71 -21.32
C ASP A 212 -9.61 33.10 -20.73
N HIS A 213 -8.99 33.18 -19.55
CA HIS A 213 -8.84 34.42 -18.77
C HIS A 213 -7.48 35.13 -18.95
N GLY A 214 -6.59 34.61 -19.79
CA GLY A 214 -5.29 35.24 -20.03
C GLY A 214 -4.31 35.11 -18.86
N ALA A 215 -3.45 36.11 -18.64
CA ALA A 215 -2.40 36.06 -17.62
C ALA A 215 -2.92 36.41 -16.22
N TYR A 216 -2.45 35.69 -15.20
CA TYR A 216 -2.80 35.93 -13.80
C TYR A 216 -1.61 35.66 -12.87
N GLU A 217 -1.70 36.19 -11.64
CA GLU A 217 -0.74 35.96 -10.57
C GLU A 217 -1.33 35.06 -9.49
N VAL A 218 -0.48 34.25 -8.87
CA VAL A 218 -0.87 33.36 -7.77
C VAL A 218 0.22 33.37 -6.71
N ASP A 219 -0.18 33.61 -5.46
CA ASP A 219 0.68 33.49 -4.29
C ASP A 219 0.46 32.12 -3.63
N VAL A 220 1.56 31.41 -3.37
CA VAL A 220 1.60 30.11 -2.71
C VAL A 220 2.38 30.25 -1.43
N ASP A 221 1.70 30.07 -0.30
CA ASP A 221 2.28 29.97 1.03
C ASP A 221 1.63 28.80 1.80
N PRO A 222 2.10 28.45 3.01
CA PRO A 222 1.54 27.34 3.78
C PRO A 222 0.04 27.47 4.13
N GLU A 223 -0.52 28.68 4.09
CA GLU A 223 -1.86 29.02 4.55
C GLU A 223 -2.83 29.42 3.41
N THR A 224 -2.34 29.75 2.19
CA THR A 224 -3.24 30.14 1.09
C THR A 224 -4.17 29.01 0.66
N ASP A 225 -5.26 29.34 -0.03
CA ASP A 225 -6.15 28.36 -0.64
C ASP A 225 -5.78 28.03 -2.10
N ALA A 226 -4.75 28.66 -2.65
CA ALA A 226 -4.28 28.44 -4.01
C ALA A 226 -3.99 26.96 -4.28
N TYR A 227 -4.56 26.42 -5.36
CA TYR A 227 -4.38 25.02 -5.72
C TYR A 227 -3.01 24.80 -6.35
N LEU A 228 -2.22 23.91 -5.77
CA LEU A 228 -0.89 23.54 -6.26
C LEU A 228 -0.95 22.19 -7.00
N ASP A 229 -0.85 22.20 -8.33
CA ASP A 229 -0.78 20.98 -9.14
C ASP A 229 0.65 20.69 -9.62
N LEU A 230 1.32 19.76 -8.94
CA LEU A 230 2.67 19.34 -9.31
C LEU A 230 2.63 18.18 -10.32
N ALA A 231 3.49 18.23 -11.34
CA ALA A 231 3.73 17.06 -12.17
C ALA A 231 4.23 15.86 -11.35
N THR A 232 4.04 14.66 -11.90
CA THR A 232 4.18 13.42 -11.13
C THR A 232 5.52 13.25 -10.45
N LEU A 233 6.66 13.49 -11.12
CA LEU A 233 7.98 13.36 -10.48
C LEU A 233 8.14 14.37 -9.34
N TYR A 234 7.77 15.62 -9.57
CA TYR A 234 7.93 16.69 -8.59
C TYR A 234 7.03 16.50 -7.37
N ARG A 235 5.78 16.05 -7.58
CA ARG A 235 4.89 15.63 -6.50
C ARG A 235 5.51 14.53 -5.64
N ASN A 236 6.13 13.52 -6.25
CA ASN A 236 6.78 12.45 -5.51
C ASN A 236 7.99 12.97 -4.74
N LEU A 237 8.81 13.87 -5.30
CA LEU A 237 9.92 14.50 -4.58
C LEU A 237 9.45 15.18 -3.29
N VAL A 238 8.47 16.09 -3.39
CA VAL A 238 7.94 16.85 -2.25
C VAL A 238 7.36 15.90 -1.19
N LYS A 239 6.48 14.98 -1.62
CA LYS A 239 5.83 14.05 -0.71
C LYS A 239 6.84 13.11 -0.03
N GLU A 240 7.75 12.52 -0.79
CA GLU A 240 8.68 11.52 -0.27
C GLU A 240 9.69 12.14 0.69
N ARG A 241 10.12 13.38 0.42
CA ARG A 241 10.95 14.14 1.36
C ARG A 241 10.21 14.53 2.63
N LEU A 242 8.94 14.92 2.53
CA LEU A 242 8.10 15.23 3.69
C LEU A 242 7.94 14.00 4.59
N LEU A 243 7.54 12.86 4.04
CA LEU A 243 7.33 11.62 4.80
C LEU A 243 8.63 11.09 5.42
N GLY A 244 9.77 11.31 4.76
CA GLY A 244 11.08 10.92 5.29
C GLY A 244 11.52 11.68 6.56
N ARG A 245 10.83 12.76 6.95
CA ARG A 245 11.10 13.51 8.18
C ARG A 245 10.51 12.84 9.43
N ASP A 246 9.53 11.95 9.29
CA ASP A 246 8.97 11.20 10.42
C ASP A 246 9.96 10.11 10.87
N THR A 247 10.41 10.20 12.12
CA THR A 247 11.35 9.25 12.72
C THR A 247 10.66 8.08 13.42
N GLU A 248 9.36 8.17 13.68
CA GLU A 248 8.58 7.14 14.36
C GLU A 248 7.90 6.19 13.36
N THR A 249 7.49 6.71 12.19
CA THR A 249 6.83 5.93 11.13
C THR A 249 7.76 5.64 9.97
N MET A 250 8.00 4.35 9.70
CA MET A 250 8.64 3.94 8.46
C MET A 250 7.60 3.86 7.35
N HIS A 251 7.75 4.68 6.32
CA HIS A 251 6.85 4.68 5.17
C HIS A 251 7.39 3.75 4.07
N VAL A 252 6.54 2.88 3.54
CA VAL A 252 6.87 1.94 2.46
C VAL A 252 5.96 2.19 1.27
N MET A 253 6.51 2.70 0.18
CA MET A 253 5.71 3.02 -1.00
C MET A 253 5.57 1.82 -1.93
N LEU A 254 4.34 1.50 -2.30
CA LEU A 254 4.02 0.42 -3.22
C LEU A 254 3.72 1.01 -4.60
N LYS A 255 4.45 0.52 -5.60
CA LYS A 255 4.34 1.00 -6.98
C LYS A 255 4.40 -0.19 -7.95
N GLY A 256 3.79 -0.05 -9.13
CA GLY A 256 4.02 -1.01 -10.22
C GLY A 256 5.46 -0.97 -10.70
N GLY A 257 5.99 -2.10 -11.20
CA GLY A 257 7.39 -2.20 -11.63
C GLY A 257 7.86 -1.18 -12.67
N ASP A 258 6.96 -0.56 -13.43
CA ASP A 258 7.31 0.50 -14.38
C ASP A 258 7.80 1.78 -13.70
N TRP A 259 7.45 1.99 -12.43
CA TRP A 259 7.87 3.17 -11.68
C TRP A 259 9.34 3.13 -11.25
N ALA A 260 10.03 2.00 -11.36
CA ALA A 260 11.44 1.89 -10.97
C ALA A 260 12.31 2.95 -11.65
N PHE A 261 12.10 3.16 -12.96
CA PHE A 261 12.83 4.15 -13.75
C PHE A 261 12.53 5.59 -13.33
N GLY A 262 11.27 5.89 -13.01
CA GLY A 262 10.88 7.22 -12.51
C GLY A 262 11.42 7.49 -11.10
N CYS A 263 11.49 6.45 -10.25
CA CYS A 263 12.03 6.58 -8.90
C CYS A 263 13.52 6.87 -8.88
N GLN A 264 14.29 6.40 -9.88
CA GLN A 264 15.69 6.77 -10.04
C GLN A 264 15.87 8.29 -10.19
N LEU A 265 14.96 8.96 -10.90
CA LEU A 265 15.00 10.41 -11.04
C LEU A 265 14.65 11.13 -9.73
N VAL A 266 13.65 10.62 -9.00
CA VAL A 266 13.29 11.14 -7.67
C VAL A 266 14.45 10.96 -6.68
N ASP A 267 15.13 9.81 -6.69
CA ASP A 267 16.27 9.54 -5.82
C ASP A 267 17.46 10.46 -6.11
N GLY A 268 17.74 10.74 -7.39
CA GLY A 268 18.75 11.73 -7.77
C GLY A 268 18.41 13.13 -7.25
N ALA A 269 17.15 13.55 -7.39
CA ALA A 269 16.69 14.83 -6.85
C ALA A 269 16.79 14.90 -5.32
N LEU A 270 16.39 13.84 -4.61
CA LEU A 270 16.53 13.73 -3.15
C LEU A 270 18.00 13.81 -2.73
N GLY A 271 18.90 13.17 -3.48
CA GLY A 271 20.34 13.19 -3.23
C GLY A 271 20.93 14.60 -3.38
N VAL A 272 20.64 15.31 -4.47
CA VAL A 272 21.20 16.66 -4.70
C VAL A 272 20.69 17.68 -3.68
N ILE A 273 19.45 17.56 -3.21
CA ILE A 273 18.92 18.44 -2.14
C ILE A 273 19.34 18.01 -0.72
N GLY A 274 20.24 17.03 -0.60
CA GLY A 274 20.86 16.65 0.66
C GLY A 274 19.97 15.80 1.56
N THR A 275 19.09 14.97 1.00
CA THR A 275 18.25 14.06 1.80
C THR A 275 19.12 12.99 2.48
N PRO A 276 19.09 12.87 3.82
CA PRO A 276 19.88 11.86 4.51
C PRO A 276 19.47 10.43 4.12
N GLY A 277 20.44 9.50 4.08
CA GLY A 277 20.19 8.11 3.69
C GLY A 277 19.08 7.40 4.49
N HIS A 278 18.94 7.72 5.79
CA HIS A 278 17.88 7.16 6.63
C HIS A 278 16.48 7.74 6.34
N GLN A 279 16.40 8.90 5.69
CA GLN A 279 15.17 9.54 5.22
C GLN A 279 14.84 9.19 3.77
N MET A 280 15.77 8.55 3.04
CA MET A 280 15.51 8.09 1.68
C MET A 280 14.35 7.07 1.69
N PRO A 281 13.37 7.21 0.78
CA PRO A 281 12.14 6.44 0.78
C PRO A 281 12.40 4.96 0.49
N LEU A 282 11.70 4.09 1.21
CA LEU A 282 11.66 2.66 0.89
C LEU A 282 10.52 2.40 -0.09
N ARG A 283 10.82 1.76 -1.23
CA ARG A 283 9.83 1.48 -2.27
C ARG A 283 9.86 -0.01 -2.62
N ILE A 284 8.68 -0.61 -2.75
CA ILE A 284 8.51 -1.98 -3.24
C ILE A 284 7.78 -1.92 -4.58
N PHE A 285 8.40 -2.55 -5.58
CA PHE A 285 7.88 -2.63 -6.93
C PHE A 285 7.15 -3.96 -7.13
N THR A 286 5.85 -3.89 -7.38
CA THR A 286 5.00 -5.07 -7.58
C THR A 286 5.11 -5.59 -9.02
N PRO A 287 4.76 -6.86 -9.25
CA PRO A 287 4.66 -7.43 -10.58
C PRO A 287 3.91 -6.55 -11.58
N GLN A 288 4.48 -6.38 -12.78
CA GLN A 288 3.74 -5.80 -13.89
C GLN A 288 2.83 -6.85 -14.53
N VAL A 289 1.63 -6.42 -14.93
CA VAL A 289 0.69 -7.25 -15.69
C VAL A 289 0.84 -6.91 -17.17
N LEU A 290 1.08 -7.92 -17.99
CA LEU A 290 1.38 -7.80 -19.42
C LEU A 290 0.32 -8.51 -20.27
N ALA A 291 0.05 -8.00 -21.47
CA ALA A 291 -0.67 -8.77 -22.49
C ALA A 291 0.26 -9.85 -23.10
N HIS A 292 -0.27 -10.80 -23.88
CA HIS A 292 0.57 -11.78 -24.60
C HIS A 292 1.66 -11.15 -25.49
N THR A 293 1.46 -9.91 -25.95
CA THR A 293 2.45 -9.16 -26.74
C THR A 293 3.65 -8.66 -25.94
N GLY A 294 3.63 -8.80 -24.61
CA GLY A 294 4.61 -8.20 -23.70
C GLY A 294 4.32 -6.73 -23.35
N ALA A 295 3.32 -6.10 -23.99
CA ALA A 295 2.90 -4.75 -23.63
C ALA A 295 2.24 -4.72 -22.25
N LYS A 296 2.48 -3.65 -21.48
CA LYS A 296 1.83 -3.42 -20.19
C LYS A 296 0.30 -3.33 -20.36
N LEU A 297 -0.44 -4.04 -19.52
CA LEU A 297 -1.88 -3.89 -19.41
C LEU A 297 -2.20 -2.47 -18.91
N SER A 298 -2.72 -1.61 -19.80
CA SER A 298 -3.13 -0.26 -19.44
C SER A 298 -4.26 0.21 -20.36
N LYS A 299 -5.16 1.04 -19.81
CA LYS A 299 -6.28 1.62 -20.56
C LYS A 299 -5.84 2.52 -21.69
N SER A 300 -4.76 3.29 -21.51
CA SER A 300 -4.24 4.23 -22.51
C SER A 300 -3.65 3.52 -23.73
N LEU A 301 -2.78 2.51 -23.52
CA LEU A 301 -2.16 1.76 -24.63
C LEU A 301 -3.20 0.98 -25.46
N LEU A 302 -4.29 0.55 -24.83
CA LEU A 302 -5.39 -0.11 -25.55
C LEU A 302 -6.25 0.87 -26.34
N ARG A 303 -6.46 2.10 -25.81
CA ARG A 303 -7.17 3.16 -26.55
C ARG A 303 -6.43 3.57 -27.83
N GLU A 304 -5.09 3.57 -27.81
CA GLU A 304 -4.25 3.83 -29.00
C GLU A 304 -4.46 2.78 -30.12
N ARG A 305 -4.84 1.55 -29.77
CA ARG A 305 -5.12 0.46 -30.72
C ARG A 305 -6.59 0.43 -31.21
N GLY A 306 -7.43 1.36 -30.76
CA GLY A 306 -8.85 1.45 -31.11
C GLY A 306 -9.78 0.79 -30.08
N LYS A 307 -10.97 1.39 -29.86
CA LYS A 307 -11.96 1.08 -28.79
C LYS A 307 -12.57 -0.34 -28.77
N GLY A 308 -12.07 -1.30 -29.55
CA GLY A 308 -12.62 -2.66 -29.60
C GLY A 308 -11.59 -3.79 -29.74
N ALA A 309 -10.29 -3.48 -29.83
CA ALA A 309 -9.24 -4.49 -30.01
C ALA A 309 -8.67 -4.91 -28.64
N LEU A 310 -9.48 -5.58 -27.82
CA LEU A 310 -8.93 -6.29 -26.67
C LEU A 310 -8.10 -7.47 -27.20
N PRO A 311 -6.85 -7.65 -26.74
CA PRO A 311 -6.12 -8.90 -26.97
C PRO A 311 -7.01 -10.09 -26.55
N ALA A 312 -6.99 -11.18 -27.32
CA ALA A 312 -7.89 -12.32 -27.09
C ALA A 312 -7.73 -12.97 -25.71
N ASP A 313 -6.63 -12.72 -25.02
CA ASP A 313 -6.29 -13.21 -23.69
C ASP A 313 -6.64 -12.24 -22.54
N VAL A 314 -7.23 -11.08 -22.84
CA VAL A 314 -7.62 -10.06 -21.86
C VAL A 314 -9.14 -10.07 -21.67
N GLU A 315 -9.59 -10.55 -20.52
CA GLU A 315 -10.99 -10.49 -20.12
C GLU A 315 -11.41 -9.04 -19.76
N PRO A 316 -12.67 -8.63 -20.00
CA PRO A 316 -13.14 -7.27 -19.72
C PRO A 316 -12.84 -6.79 -18.28
N TRP A 317 -13.02 -7.68 -17.30
CA TRP A 317 -12.82 -7.36 -15.88
C TRP A 317 -11.37 -7.03 -15.53
N MET A 318 -10.40 -7.48 -16.34
CA MET A 318 -8.99 -7.16 -16.11
C MET A 318 -8.68 -5.69 -16.38
N LEU A 319 -9.51 -5.00 -17.14
CA LEU A 319 -9.40 -3.57 -17.44
C LEU A 319 -10.40 -2.74 -16.67
N ASP A 320 -11.56 -3.30 -16.39
CA ASP A 320 -12.60 -2.67 -15.57
C ASP A 320 -13.10 -3.67 -14.54
N THR A 321 -12.53 -3.59 -13.33
CA THR A 321 -12.80 -4.58 -12.29
C THR A 321 -14.24 -4.57 -11.78
N THR A 322 -15.04 -3.55 -12.15
CA THR A 322 -16.48 -3.55 -11.85
C THR A 322 -17.26 -4.60 -12.64
N THR A 323 -16.67 -5.12 -13.73
CA THR A 323 -17.24 -6.20 -14.54
C THR A 323 -16.81 -7.60 -14.10
N TRP A 324 -16.18 -7.72 -12.92
CA TRP A 324 -15.87 -9.02 -12.33
C TRP A 324 -17.16 -9.84 -12.15
N PRO A 325 -17.18 -11.13 -12.54
CA PRO A 325 -18.41 -11.93 -12.53
C PRO A 325 -18.94 -12.27 -11.13
N GLY A 326 -18.13 -12.14 -10.08
CA GLY A 326 -18.53 -12.36 -8.68
C GLY A 326 -18.76 -11.08 -7.89
N GLY A 327 -19.05 -11.23 -6.59
CA GLY A 327 -19.09 -10.09 -5.66
C GLY A 327 -17.71 -9.50 -5.36
N THR A 328 -17.69 -8.30 -4.75
CA THR A 328 -16.46 -7.60 -4.36
C THR A 328 -15.63 -8.43 -3.37
N ASP A 329 -16.26 -9.07 -2.38
CA ASP A 329 -15.55 -9.90 -1.40
C ASP A 329 -14.87 -11.11 -2.04
N HIS A 330 -15.59 -11.80 -2.93
CA HIS A 330 -14.99 -12.89 -3.71
C HIS A 330 -13.80 -12.41 -4.54
N TYR A 331 -13.92 -11.26 -5.21
CA TYR A 331 -12.80 -10.69 -5.96
C TYR A 331 -11.57 -10.40 -5.07
N VAL A 332 -11.81 -9.83 -3.89
CA VAL A 332 -10.77 -9.54 -2.90
C VAL A 332 -10.11 -10.83 -2.41
N ASP A 333 -10.88 -11.86 -2.07
CA ASP A 333 -10.35 -13.13 -1.58
C ASP A 333 -9.48 -13.82 -2.65
N VAL A 334 -9.92 -13.79 -3.91
CA VAL A 334 -9.12 -14.30 -5.04
C VAL A 334 -7.82 -13.52 -5.22
N LEU A 335 -7.87 -12.19 -5.10
CA LEU A 335 -6.67 -11.35 -5.19
C LEU A 335 -5.71 -11.58 -4.02
N LEU A 336 -6.22 -11.69 -2.80
CA LEU A 336 -5.41 -11.98 -1.61
C LEU A 336 -4.75 -13.35 -1.72
N TRP A 337 -5.47 -14.36 -2.20
CA TRP A 337 -4.90 -15.67 -2.50
C TRP A 337 -3.79 -15.54 -3.54
N LEU A 338 -4.07 -14.89 -4.68
CA LEU A 338 -3.09 -14.74 -5.77
C LEU A 338 -1.83 -14.02 -5.28
N VAL A 339 -1.97 -12.87 -4.62
CA VAL A 339 -0.82 -12.10 -4.11
C VAL A 339 -0.09 -12.88 -3.01
N GLY A 340 -0.80 -13.66 -2.19
CA GLY A 340 -0.20 -14.57 -1.22
C GLY A 340 0.71 -15.59 -1.89
N GLU A 341 0.24 -16.25 -2.96
CA GLU A 341 1.05 -17.16 -3.76
C GLU A 341 2.27 -16.46 -4.36
N LEU A 342 2.11 -15.22 -4.86
CA LEU A 342 3.23 -14.45 -5.40
C LEU A 342 4.28 -14.11 -4.33
N LEU A 343 3.87 -13.81 -3.11
CA LEU A 343 4.77 -13.40 -2.02
C LEU A 343 5.57 -14.57 -1.41
N THR A 344 5.13 -15.82 -1.62
CA THR A 344 5.77 -17.03 -1.05
C THR A 344 7.25 -17.18 -1.42
N ASP A 345 7.60 -16.85 -2.67
CA ASP A 345 8.97 -16.91 -3.18
C ASP A 345 9.31 -15.57 -3.86
N PRO A 346 10.42 -14.90 -3.47
CA PRO A 346 10.91 -13.70 -4.16
C PRO A 346 11.00 -13.83 -5.69
N LYS A 347 11.26 -15.02 -6.24
CA LYS A 347 11.30 -15.28 -7.69
C LYS A 347 9.94 -15.13 -8.35
N HIS A 348 8.86 -15.36 -7.61
CA HIS A 348 7.49 -15.13 -8.07
C HIS A 348 7.10 -13.67 -7.93
N PHE A 349 7.52 -12.99 -6.86
CA PHE A 349 7.13 -11.61 -6.62
C PHE A 349 7.91 -10.59 -7.46
N PHE A 350 9.23 -10.76 -7.63
CA PHE A 350 10.07 -9.80 -8.36
C PHE A 350 10.18 -10.12 -9.86
N ARG A 351 9.03 -10.36 -10.52
CA ARG A 351 8.93 -10.57 -11.97
C ARG A 351 7.59 -10.05 -12.53
N SER A 352 7.49 -9.98 -13.86
CA SER A 352 6.24 -9.64 -14.55
C SER A 352 5.45 -10.89 -14.93
N PHE A 353 4.13 -10.74 -15.07
CA PHE A 353 3.22 -11.81 -15.45
C PHE A 353 2.37 -11.38 -16.63
N THR A 354 2.11 -12.30 -17.56
CA THR A 354 1.07 -12.09 -18.56
C THR A 354 -0.30 -12.31 -17.94
N VAL A 355 -1.35 -11.69 -18.52
CA VAL A 355 -2.75 -11.93 -18.12
C VAL A 355 -3.12 -13.40 -18.20
N LYS A 356 -2.60 -14.12 -19.22
CA LYS A 356 -2.79 -15.57 -19.36
C LYS A 356 -2.17 -16.36 -18.21
N GLU A 357 -0.95 -16.00 -17.79
CA GLU A 357 -0.30 -16.67 -16.66
C GLU A 357 -1.01 -16.36 -15.33
N LEU A 358 -1.44 -15.12 -15.10
CA LEU A 358 -2.26 -14.80 -13.93
C LEU A 358 -3.60 -15.56 -13.96
N GLY A 359 -4.25 -15.66 -15.12
CA GLY A 359 -5.44 -16.48 -15.30
C GLY A 359 -5.20 -17.95 -14.95
N ARG A 360 -4.10 -18.54 -15.42
CA ARG A 360 -3.69 -19.92 -15.09
C ARG A 360 -3.43 -20.11 -13.59
N LEU A 361 -2.81 -19.14 -12.93
CA LEU A 361 -2.64 -19.17 -11.48
C LEU A 361 -4.01 -19.11 -10.79
N MET A 362 -4.85 -18.14 -11.14
CA MET A 362 -6.18 -17.97 -10.57
C MET A 362 -7.07 -19.21 -10.76
N THR A 363 -6.91 -20.02 -11.81
CA THR A 363 -7.64 -21.29 -11.97
C THR A 363 -7.20 -22.39 -11.00
N ASN A 364 -5.98 -22.30 -10.45
CA ASN A 364 -5.46 -23.24 -9.46
C ASN A 364 -5.85 -22.87 -8.02
N ARG A 365 -6.65 -21.81 -7.83
CA ARG A 365 -7.14 -21.44 -6.51
C ARG A 365 -7.99 -22.56 -5.90
N PRO A 366 -8.02 -22.72 -4.56
CA PRO A 366 -8.89 -23.68 -3.92
C PRO A 366 -10.35 -23.48 -4.35
N ALA A 367 -11.02 -24.55 -4.78
CA ALA A 367 -12.43 -24.50 -5.18
C ALA A 367 -13.35 -24.08 -4.02
N ASP A 368 -12.90 -24.32 -2.79
CA ASP A 368 -13.61 -23.98 -1.56
C ASP A 368 -13.31 -22.56 -1.04
N LEU A 369 -12.56 -21.73 -1.79
CA LEU A 369 -12.08 -20.42 -1.31
C LEU A 369 -13.24 -19.51 -0.87
N GLU A 370 -14.35 -19.52 -1.61
CA GLU A 370 -15.54 -18.72 -1.28
C GLU A 370 -16.25 -19.20 -0.01
N GLN A 371 -16.19 -20.49 0.30
CA GLN A 371 -16.81 -21.07 1.50
C GLN A 371 -15.90 -20.96 2.72
N ARG A 372 -14.61 -20.62 2.55
CA ARG A 372 -13.68 -20.45 3.67
C ARG A 372 -13.98 -19.15 4.40
N PRO A 373 -14.41 -19.19 5.67
CA PRO A 373 -14.62 -17.97 6.40
C PRO A 373 -13.29 -17.23 6.62
N ARG A 374 -13.34 -15.90 6.54
CA ARG A 374 -12.22 -15.02 6.91
C ARG A 374 -11.92 -15.24 8.40
N ALA A 375 -10.67 -15.54 8.69
CA ALA A 375 -10.22 -15.89 10.03
C ALA A 375 -8.78 -15.42 10.25
N HIS A 376 -8.45 -15.03 11.49
CA HIS A 376 -7.07 -14.75 11.84
C HIS A 376 -6.29 -16.06 11.94
N GLU A 377 -5.10 -16.10 11.38
CA GLU A 377 -4.29 -17.32 11.36
C GLU A 377 -3.23 -17.31 12.44
N MET A 378 -3.09 -18.43 13.14
CA MET A 378 -2.08 -18.61 14.19
C MET A 378 -1.39 -19.97 14.07
N GLY A 379 -0.06 -19.95 13.99
CA GLY A 379 0.76 -21.14 14.14
C GLY A 379 0.75 -21.61 15.60
N ILE A 380 0.61 -22.92 15.82
CA ILE A 380 0.62 -23.51 17.16
C ILE A 380 1.36 -24.85 17.17
N TYR A 381 2.01 -25.18 18.29
CA TYR A 381 2.67 -26.48 18.44
C TYR A 381 1.65 -27.62 18.49
N LYS A 382 2.00 -28.76 17.87
CA LYS A 382 1.14 -29.95 17.75
C LYS A 382 0.48 -30.38 19.07
N ARG A 383 1.24 -30.38 20.17
CA ARG A 383 0.70 -30.72 21.51
C ARG A 383 -0.50 -29.88 21.94
N TYR A 384 -0.52 -28.59 21.58
CA TYR A 384 -1.63 -27.70 21.90
C TYR A 384 -2.70 -27.71 20.81
N PHE A 385 -2.30 -27.88 19.55
CA PHE A 385 -3.23 -28.08 18.43
C PHE A 385 -4.21 -29.23 18.71
N ASP A 386 -3.69 -30.37 19.18
CA ASP A 386 -4.49 -31.56 19.47
C ASP A 386 -5.49 -31.32 20.61
N LEU A 387 -5.12 -30.52 21.62
CA LEU A 387 -6.01 -30.14 22.72
C LEU A 387 -7.12 -29.18 22.26
N ILE A 388 -6.82 -28.24 21.35
CA ILE A 388 -7.82 -27.36 20.76
C ILE A 388 -8.78 -28.18 19.90
N LYS A 389 -8.25 -29.07 19.05
CA LYS A 389 -9.03 -29.96 18.18
C LYS A 389 -9.94 -30.90 18.98
N ALA A 390 -9.50 -31.34 20.15
CA ALA A 390 -10.31 -32.12 21.09
C ALA A 390 -11.30 -31.28 21.92
N GLY A 391 -11.26 -29.95 21.81
CA GLY A 391 -12.11 -29.04 22.59
C GLY A 391 -11.76 -28.94 24.08
N THR A 392 -10.63 -29.50 24.52
CA THR A 392 -10.21 -29.50 25.93
C THR A 392 -9.41 -28.26 26.31
N LYS A 393 -8.71 -27.66 25.35
CA LYS A 393 -8.08 -26.34 25.51
C LYS A 393 -9.02 -25.26 25.00
N THR A 394 -9.53 -24.44 25.92
CA THR A 394 -10.51 -23.38 25.66
C THR A 394 -9.95 -21.97 25.86
N THR A 395 -8.69 -21.84 26.27
CA THR A 395 -7.99 -20.56 26.40
C THR A 395 -6.62 -20.64 25.72
N GLU A 396 -6.39 -19.79 24.72
CA GLU A 396 -5.09 -19.60 24.08
C GLU A 396 -4.39 -18.37 24.68
N ILE A 397 -3.12 -18.55 25.10
CA ILE A 397 -2.31 -17.46 25.66
C ILE A 397 -1.30 -17.00 24.62
N ARG A 398 -1.19 -15.68 24.45
CA ARG A 398 -0.17 -15.04 23.63
C ARG A 398 0.31 -13.76 24.31
N VAL A 399 1.45 -13.23 23.88
CA VAL A 399 1.81 -11.83 24.18
C VAL A 399 0.88 -10.89 23.40
N ASN A 400 0.56 -9.73 23.98
CA ASN A 400 -0.37 -8.75 23.43
C ASN A 400 0.28 -7.86 22.36
N ASP A 401 0.88 -8.52 21.35
CA ASP A 401 1.50 -7.86 20.19
C ASP A 401 0.47 -7.13 19.30
N SER A 402 0.96 -6.38 18.31
CA SER A 402 0.13 -5.59 17.41
C SER A 402 -0.91 -6.40 16.61
N SER A 403 -0.70 -7.71 16.41
CA SER A 403 -1.72 -8.58 15.80
C SER A 403 -2.79 -8.99 16.82
N ARG A 404 -2.41 -9.30 18.05
CA ARG A 404 -3.33 -9.71 19.12
C ARG A 404 -4.19 -8.57 19.63
N GLN A 405 -3.68 -7.33 19.59
CA GLN A 405 -4.44 -6.14 19.96
C GLN A 405 -5.69 -5.92 19.08
N ARG A 406 -5.68 -6.45 17.85
CA ARG A 406 -6.76 -6.28 16.86
C ARG A 406 -7.87 -7.33 16.94
N LEU A 407 -7.70 -8.38 17.76
CA LEU A 407 -8.69 -9.43 17.91
C LEU A 407 -9.95 -8.91 18.62
N LYS A 408 -11.12 -9.39 18.17
CA LYS A 408 -12.42 -9.06 18.76
C LYS A 408 -13.18 -10.34 19.13
N VAL A 409 -14.03 -10.24 20.16
CA VAL A 409 -14.98 -11.32 20.49
C VAL A 409 -15.91 -11.53 19.29
N GLY A 410 -16.13 -12.80 18.93
CA GLY A 410 -16.88 -13.19 17.74
C GLY A 410 -16.00 -13.51 16.52
N ASP A 411 -14.76 -13.02 16.46
CA ASP A 411 -13.83 -13.32 15.37
C ASP A 411 -13.56 -14.82 15.26
N LEU A 412 -13.20 -15.26 14.05
CA LEU A 412 -12.74 -16.62 13.82
C LEU A 412 -11.21 -16.69 13.89
N LEU A 413 -10.70 -17.72 14.58
CA LEU A 413 -9.28 -18.06 14.64
C LEU A 413 -9.05 -19.41 13.97
N ARG A 414 -8.17 -19.41 12.97
CA ARG A 414 -7.68 -20.62 12.30
C ARG A 414 -6.30 -20.97 12.86
N PHE A 415 -6.27 -21.99 13.71
CA PHE A 415 -5.00 -22.53 14.19
C PHE A 415 -4.42 -23.47 13.13
N ARG A 416 -3.11 -23.33 12.87
CA ARG A 416 -2.38 -24.16 11.91
C ARG A 416 -1.21 -24.87 12.58
N CYS A 417 -1.06 -26.15 12.26
CA CYS A 417 0.09 -26.94 12.65
C CYS A 417 0.45 -27.88 11.49
N ARG A 418 1.52 -27.55 10.76
CA ARG A 418 1.88 -28.26 9.51
C ARG A 418 0.71 -28.19 8.52
N ASP A 419 0.25 -29.34 8.02
CA ASP A 419 -0.86 -29.45 7.05
C ASP A 419 -2.23 -29.58 7.71
N GLU A 420 -2.31 -29.50 9.05
CA GLU A 420 -3.58 -29.52 9.78
C GLU A 420 -4.02 -28.12 10.20
N GLU A 421 -5.33 -27.89 10.13
CA GLU A 421 -5.97 -26.69 10.65
C GLU A 421 -7.23 -27.00 11.46
N VAL A 422 -7.54 -26.11 12.40
CA VAL A 422 -8.80 -26.13 13.16
C VAL A 422 -9.33 -24.71 13.29
N LEU A 423 -10.63 -24.56 13.05
CA LEU A 423 -11.33 -23.29 13.13
C LEU A 423 -12.02 -23.16 14.49
N THR A 424 -11.84 -22.02 15.12
CA THR A 424 -12.42 -21.69 16.41
C THR A 424 -13.03 -20.30 16.38
N ARG A 425 -13.94 -20.00 17.31
CA ARG A 425 -14.51 -18.67 17.53
C ARG A 425 -13.98 -18.08 18.82
N ILE A 426 -13.65 -16.79 18.81
CA ILE A 426 -13.26 -16.05 20.01
C ILE A 426 -14.50 -15.80 20.86
N THR A 427 -14.51 -16.32 22.08
CA THR A 427 -15.60 -16.14 23.05
C THR A 427 -15.29 -15.08 24.11
N ARG A 428 -14.01 -14.88 24.43
CA ARG A 428 -13.56 -13.81 25.36
C ARG A 428 -12.17 -13.32 25.01
N ILE A 429 -11.84 -12.10 25.44
CA ILE A 429 -10.49 -11.55 25.42
C ILE A 429 -10.22 -10.88 26.77
N ALA A 430 -9.20 -11.35 27.49
CA ALA A 430 -8.69 -10.74 28.72
C ALA A 430 -7.23 -10.35 28.52
N ARG A 431 -6.81 -9.21 29.06
CA ARG A 431 -5.45 -8.68 28.94
C ARG A 431 -4.85 -8.45 30.32
N TYR A 432 -3.58 -8.80 30.46
CA TYR A 432 -2.83 -8.77 31.71
C TYR A 432 -1.46 -8.14 31.47
N THR A 433 -0.81 -7.70 32.52
CA THR A 433 0.53 -7.08 32.48
C THR A 433 1.60 -8.11 32.18
N ASP A 434 1.53 -9.29 32.80
CA ASP A 434 2.50 -10.36 32.67
C ASP A 434 1.84 -11.75 32.80
N PHE A 435 2.65 -12.82 32.68
CA PHE A 435 2.13 -14.19 32.79
C PHE A 435 1.72 -14.57 34.21
N GLU A 436 2.30 -13.95 35.25
CA GLU A 436 1.97 -14.25 36.65
C GLU A 436 0.55 -13.77 36.95
N GLU A 437 0.26 -12.50 36.67
CA GLU A 437 -1.07 -11.89 36.83
C GLU A 437 -2.12 -12.69 36.06
N MET A 438 -1.82 -13.09 34.83
CA MET A 438 -2.73 -13.92 34.05
C MET A 438 -2.99 -15.28 34.71
N PHE A 439 -1.98 -15.99 35.23
CA PHE A 439 -2.19 -17.27 35.92
C PHE A 439 -2.92 -17.16 37.26
N ASP A 440 -2.97 -15.96 37.85
CA ASP A 440 -3.75 -15.69 39.06
C ASP A 440 -5.25 -15.53 38.76
N HIS A 441 -5.60 -15.19 37.52
CA HIS A 441 -6.98 -14.97 37.08
C HIS A 441 -7.54 -16.08 36.19
N GLU A 442 -6.68 -16.80 35.44
CA GLU A 442 -7.10 -17.79 34.46
C GLU A 442 -6.97 -19.23 34.99
N PRO A 443 -8.00 -20.08 34.84
CA PRO A 443 -7.91 -21.46 35.29
C PRO A 443 -6.90 -22.25 34.44
N LEU A 444 -5.89 -22.83 35.12
CA LEU A 444 -4.81 -23.60 34.50
C LEU A 444 -5.31 -24.70 33.55
N SER A 445 -6.45 -25.31 33.89
CA SER A 445 -7.08 -26.37 33.10
C SER A 445 -7.58 -25.91 31.74
N SER A 446 -7.95 -24.63 31.60
CA SER A 446 -8.38 -24.06 30.32
C SER A 446 -7.21 -23.76 29.37
N VAL A 447 -6.00 -23.60 29.93
CA VAL A 447 -4.76 -23.26 29.22
C VAL A 447 -4.02 -24.53 28.80
N ASN A 448 -3.72 -25.39 29.77
CA ASN A 448 -3.15 -26.71 29.55
C ASN A 448 -3.57 -27.64 30.68
N PRO A 449 -4.57 -28.52 30.46
CA PRO A 449 -5.12 -29.38 31.50
C PRO A 449 -4.14 -30.42 32.06
N THR A 450 -2.96 -30.59 31.45
CA THR A 450 -1.99 -31.64 31.81
C THR A 450 -0.73 -31.13 32.50
N ALA A 451 -0.62 -29.83 32.81
CA ALA A 451 0.61 -29.24 33.37
C ALA A 451 0.38 -28.36 34.60
N THR A 452 1.36 -28.36 35.52
CA THR A 452 1.36 -27.51 36.72
C THR A 452 1.59 -26.03 36.38
N ARG A 453 1.27 -25.10 37.30
CA ARG A 453 1.51 -23.64 37.11
C ARG A 453 2.98 -23.35 36.79
N GLU A 454 3.90 -23.92 37.56
CA GLU A 454 5.35 -23.73 37.38
C GLU A 454 5.83 -24.24 36.01
N ASP A 455 5.35 -25.42 35.58
CA ASP A 455 5.69 -25.95 34.27
C ASP A 455 5.12 -25.10 33.13
N GLN A 456 3.88 -24.61 33.26
CA GLN A 456 3.27 -23.76 32.25
C GLN A 456 3.99 -22.41 32.12
N LEU A 457 4.34 -21.80 33.25
CA LEU A 457 5.08 -20.53 33.30
C LEU A 457 6.48 -20.66 32.70
N ARG A 458 7.19 -21.75 33.02
CA ARG A 458 8.50 -22.05 32.43
C ARG A 458 8.39 -22.24 30.91
N ASN A 459 7.47 -23.09 30.46
CA ASN A 459 7.26 -23.38 29.04
C ASN A 459 6.87 -22.12 28.23
N ILE A 460 6.03 -21.24 28.78
CA ILE A 460 5.59 -20.04 28.04
C ILE A 460 6.70 -18.99 27.95
N ARG A 461 7.54 -18.85 28.98
CA ARG A 461 8.71 -17.96 28.96
C ARG A 461 9.85 -18.47 28.08
N GLU A 462 9.94 -19.79 27.83
CA GLU A 462 10.81 -20.34 26.78
C GLU A 462 10.38 -19.90 25.37
N ILE A 463 9.08 -19.68 25.16
CA ILE A 463 8.52 -19.21 23.88
C ILE A 463 8.58 -17.68 23.79
N TYR A 464 8.30 -16.99 24.90
CA TYR A 464 8.22 -15.54 25.00
C TYR A 464 9.23 -15.00 26.01
N PRO A 465 10.40 -14.54 25.56
CA PRO A 465 11.39 -13.93 26.45
C PRO A 465 10.87 -12.60 27.05
N PRO A 466 11.54 -12.04 28.08
CA PRO A 466 11.04 -10.88 28.83
C PRO A 466 10.68 -9.66 27.99
N GLU A 467 11.43 -9.38 26.92
CA GLU A 467 11.14 -8.28 26.00
C GLU A 467 9.85 -8.48 25.20
N ARG A 468 9.40 -9.72 25.02
CA ARG A 468 8.11 -10.06 24.41
C ARG A 468 6.99 -10.04 25.44
N GLU A 469 7.23 -10.54 26.65
CA GLU A 469 6.29 -10.45 27.78
C GLU A 469 5.96 -8.99 28.13
N ALA A 470 6.93 -8.08 27.98
CA ALA A 470 6.74 -6.64 28.18
C ALA A 470 5.71 -5.97 27.24
N LEU A 471 5.27 -6.66 26.17
CA LEU A 471 4.14 -6.21 25.34
C LEU A 471 2.79 -6.40 26.05
N GLY A 472 2.78 -7.02 27.24
CA GLY A 472 1.60 -7.51 27.93
C GLY A 472 1.22 -8.91 27.48
N VAL A 473 0.23 -9.48 28.16
CA VAL A 473 -0.28 -10.84 27.91
C VAL A 473 -1.76 -10.77 27.54
N VAL A 474 -2.19 -11.62 26.61
CA VAL A 474 -3.59 -11.79 26.24
C VAL A 474 -4.01 -13.25 26.41
N ALA A 475 -5.12 -13.46 27.11
CA ALA A 475 -5.84 -14.72 27.19
C ALA A 475 -7.07 -14.65 26.27
N ILE A 476 -7.13 -15.57 25.32
CA ILE A 476 -8.16 -15.63 24.29
C ILE A 476 -9.02 -16.85 24.57
N GLY A 477 -10.27 -16.64 24.96
CA GLY A 477 -11.26 -17.71 25.06
C GLY A 477 -11.64 -18.18 23.66
N ILE A 478 -11.61 -19.49 23.44
CA ILE A 478 -11.88 -20.13 22.15
C ILE A 478 -12.85 -21.29 22.30
N GLU A 479 -13.70 -21.46 21.30
CA GLU A 479 -14.57 -22.63 21.13
C GLU A 479 -14.46 -23.16 19.69
N LEU A 480 -14.65 -24.46 19.48
CA LEU A 480 -14.66 -25.03 18.14
C LEU A 480 -15.79 -24.42 17.30
N ALA A 481 -15.45 -23.89 16.12
CA ALA A 481 -16.45 -23.39 15.20
C ALA A 481 -17.14 -24.59 14.54
N THR A 482 -18.47 -24.68 14.67
CA THR A 482 -19.25 -25.70 13.97
C THR A 482 -19.15 -25.46 12.45
N PRO A 483 -18.97 -26.50 11.60
CA PRO A 483 -18.99 -26.31 10.15
C PRO A 483 -20.35 -25.73 9.72
N ALA A 484 -20.34 -24.73 8.84
CA ALA A 484 -21.57 -24.26 8.21
C ALA A 484 -22.20 -25.43 7.44
N LEU A 485 -23.43 -25.80 7.77
CA LEU A 485 -24.19 -26.77 6.98
C LEU A 485 -24.35 -26.22 5.56
N PRO A 486 -24.15 -27.04 4.49
CA PRO A 486 -24.46 -26.60 3.15
C PRO A 486 -25.94 -26.23 3.07
N VAL A 487 -26.23 -25.04 2.55
CA VAL A 487 -27.59 -24.63 2.20
C VAL A 487 -28.05 -25.56 1.09
N GLU A 488 -28.99 -26.45 1.39
CA GLU A 488 -29.65 -27.27 0.38
C GLU A 488 -30.29 -26.34 -0.65
N SER A 489 -29.82 -26.44 -1.90
CA SER A 489 -30.46 -25.80 -3.04
C SER A 489 -31.89 -26.33 -3.14
N VAL A 490 -32.87 -25.49 -2.85
CA VAL A 490 -34.28 -25.78 -3.13
C VAL A 490 -34.41 -25.87 -4.66
N SER A 491 -34.76 -27.08 -5.11
CA SER A 491 -35.00 -27.48 -6.50
C SER A 491 -36.11 -26.71 -7.19
#